data_AF-A0A942KVR5-F1
#
_entry.id   AF-A0A942KVR5-F1
#
_cell.length_a   1.000
_cell.length_b   1.000
_cell.length_c   1.000
_cell.angle_alpha   90.00
_cell.angle_beta   90.00
_cell.angle_gamma   90.00
#
_symmetry.space_group_name_H-M   'P 1'
#
loop_
_entity.id
_entity.type
_entity.pdbx_description
1 polymer ?
#
loop_
_entity_poly.entity_id
_entity_poly.type
_entity_poly.pdbx_seq_one_letter_code
_entity_poly.pdbx_strand_id
1 'polypeptide(L)'
;MPAVWHKEILHALDCGIPVFGAASMGALRAAELDAFGMVGVGRIYQWYRSGFLEADDEVAVIHAPHGIGHRPLSEAMVNLRATLDLALRSGALSLAGAQALLEVVAATPYWLRSHERMVADAARLGLARADIDALSAARRVDQKRLDALEMLDLLAGGGWQRSARPDFRFNRTTKFNRLADRDTCLARNGDGRITSGALVDFYLLEGYRLAEGSASLARARARRPASEVIAALRDEGIFETVLQEALARDQSDGLRPCEGPDQAVVARHCQRAGLDTARSVADLADAVGFADPDRFIERLHRFCPAEPLDA
;
A
#
# COMPACT_ATOMS: atom_id res chain seq x y z
N MET A 1 -2.91 7.92 2.50
CA MET A 1 -3.02 6.47 2.27
C MET A 1 -2.80 5.77 3.61
N PRO A 2 -3.70 4.88 4.05
CA PRO A 2 -3.44 4.06 5.22
C PRO A 2 -2.23 3.15 4.98
N ALA A 3 -1.51 2.80 6.05
CA ALA A 3 -0.41 1.85 5.99
C ALA A 3 -0.92 0.46 5.57
N VAL A 4 -0.08 -0.32 4.87
CA VAL A 4 -0.38 -1.73 4.58
C VAL A 4 -0.45 -2.51 5.89
N TRP A 5 -1.49 -3.33 6.05
CA TRP A 5 -1.73 -4.08 7.29
C TRP A 5 -0.92 -5.36 7.32
N HIS A 6 -0.49 -5.77 8.52
CA HIS A 6 0.18 -7.07 8.71
C HIS A 6 -0.63 -8.24 8.14
N LYS A 7 -1.96 -8.19 8.26
CA LYS A 7 -2.86 -9.25 7.76
C LYS A 7 -2.86 -9.36 6.24
N GLU A 8 -2.68 -8.27 5.51
CA GLU A 8 -2.58 -8.31 4.04
C GLU A 8 -1.28 -8.97 3.61
N ILE A 9 -0.17 -8.62 4.28
CA ILE A 9 1.15 -9.22 4.02
C ILE A 9 1.14 -10.71 4.37
N LEU A 10 0.64 -11.08 5.54
CA LEU A 10 0.50 -12.48 5.95
C LEU A 10 -0.40 -13.25 4.98
N HIS A 11 -1.47 -12.65 4.46
CA HIS A 11 -2.30 -13.31 3.47
C HIS A 11 -1.54 -13.56 2.15
N ALA A 12 -0.76 -12.58 1.68
CA ALA A 12 0.07 -12.76 0.48
C ALA A 12 1.11 -13.88 0.66
N LEU A 13 1.76 -13.92 1.83
CA LEU A 13 2.73 -14.97 2.18
C LEU A 13 2.09 -16.36 2.23
N ASP A 14 0.90 -16.49 2.84
CA ASP A 14 0.10 -17.72 2.90
C ASP A 14 -0.28 -18.23 1.49
N CYS A 15 -0.54 -17.31 0.56
CA CYS A 15 -0.77 -17.64 -0.86
C CYS A 15 0.52 -18.10 -1.59
N GLY A 16 1.70 -17.96 -0.99
CA GLY A 16 3.00 -18.25 -1.63
C GLY A 16 3.49 -17.14 -2.55
N ILE A 17 3.10 -15.89 -2.27
CA ILE A 17 3.59 -14.70 -2.94
C ILE A 17 4.79 -14.18 -2.13
N PRO A 18 5.99 -14.09 -2.72
CA PRO A 18 7.13 -13.44 -2.07
C PRO A 18 6.84 -11.97 -1.79
N VAL A 19 7.13 -11.52 -0.57
CA VAL A 19 6.94 -10.12 -0.16
C VAL A 19 8.27 -9.58 0.34
N PHE A 20 8.72 -8.47 -0.24
CA PHE A 20 9.93 -7.75 0.14
C PHE A 20 9.56 -6.42 0.79
N GLY A 21 10.31 -6.00 1.80
CA GLY A 21 10.11 -4.70 2.47
C GLY A 21 11.41 -3.97 2.76
N ALA A 22 11.43 -2.68 2.46
CA ALA A 22 12.59 -1.81 2.64
C ALA A 22 12.18 -0.36 3.00
N ALA A 23 13.18 0.47 3.29
CA ALA A 23 13.16 1.94 3.33
C ALA A 23 12.29 2.65 4.38
N SER A 24 11.05 2.22 4.62
CA SER A 24 10.12 2.98 5.49
C SER A 24 9.24 2.00 6.24
N MET A 25 7.91 2.18 6.19
CA MET A 25 6.97 1.20 6.73
C MET A 25 7.19 -0.21 6.16
N GLY A 26 7.72 -0.34 4.94
CA GLY A 26 8.11 -1.64 4.39
C GLY A 26 9.20 -2.34 5.19
N ALA A 27 10.24 -1.61 5.61
CA ALA A 27 11.32 -2.14 6.45
C ALA A 27 10.82 -2.51 7.85
N LEU A 28 9.98 -1.66 8.46
CA LEU A 28 9.32 -1.95 9.74
C LEU A 28 8.47 -3.23 9.65
N ARG A 29 7.59 -3.32 8.65
CA ARG A 29 6.76 -4.51 8.42
C ARG A 29 7.59 -5.76 8.16
N ALA A 30 8.70 -5.63 7.46
CA ALA A 30 9.62 -6.75 7.27
C ALA A 30 10.25 -7.20 8.58
N ALA A 31 10.67 -6.30 9.47
CA ALA A 31 11.21 -6.67 10.78
C ALA A 31 10.17 -7.36 11.68
N GLU A 32 8.89 -7.00 11.56
CA GLU A 32 7.81 -7.64 12.31
C GLU A 32 7.38 -9.00 11.71
N LEU A 33 7.63 -9.21 10.41
CA LEU A 33 7.08 -10.34 9.64
C LEU A 33 8.15 -11.24 8.99
N ASP A 34 9.45 -11.02 9.27
CA ASP A 34 10.54 -11.83 8.72
C ASP A 34 10.44 -13.29 9.19
N ALA A 35 10.01 -13.51 10.43
CA ALA A 35 9.70 -14.82 10.99
C ALA A 35 8.58 -15.57 10.25
N PHE A 36 7.72 -14.84 9.52
CA PHE A 36 6.65 -15.40 8.69
C PHE A 36 7.03 -15.48 7.20
N GLY A 37 8.27 -15.15 6.84
CA GLY A 37 8.80 -15.28 5.48
C GLY A 37 8.81 -14.00 4.66
N MET A 38 8.50 -12.83 5.23
CA MET A 38 8.74 -11.55 4.57
C MET A 38 10.25 -11.28 4.47
N VAL A 39 10.74 -10.81 3.33
CA VAL A 39 12.17 -10.52 3.13
C VAL A 39 12.44 -9.04 3.40
N GLY A 40 13.17 -8.74 4.47
CA GLY A 40 13.62 -7.38 4.74
C GLY A 40 14.92 -7.03 4.03
N VAL A 41 14.99 -5.80 3.52
CA VAL A 41 16.15 -5.28 2.77
C VAL A 41 16.57 -3.91 3.29
N GLY A 42 17.87 -3.64 3.29
CA GLY A 42 18.43 -2.35 3.69
C GLY A 42 18.70 -2.20 5.18
N ARG A 43 19.32 -1.06 5.50
CA ARG A 43 19.82 -0.76 6.85
C ARG A 43 18.69 -0.48 7.84
N ILE A 44 17.60 0.14 7.41
CA ILE A 44 16.46 0.46 8.28
C ILE A 44 15.79 -0.83 8.75
N TYR A 45 15.68 -1.83 7.88
CA TYR A 45 15.21 -3.16 8.29
C TYR A 45 16.12 -3.79 9.33
N GLN A 46 17.44 -3.77 9.12
CA GLN A 46 18.41 -4.32 10.09
C GLN A 46 18.33 -3.61 11.44
N TRP A 47 18.11 -2.30 11.45
CA TRP A 47 17.92 -1.51 12.67
C TRP A 47 16.67 -1.90 13.44
N TYR A 48 15.51 -2.06 12.77
CA TYR A 48 14.31 -2.56 13.44
C TYR A 48 14.48 -4.02 13.92
N ARG A 49 15.03 -4.89 13.06
CA ARG A 49 15.22 -6.32 13.37
C ARG A 49 16.13 -6.55 14.59
N SER A 50 17.14 -5.69 14.77
CA SER A 50 18.06 -5.76 15.92
C SER A 50 17.52 -5.09 17.18
N GLY A 51 16.37 -4.41 17.12
CA GLY A 51 15.85 -3.59 18.22
C GLY A 51 16.60 -2.28 18.41
N PHE A 52 17.49 -1.89 17.50
CA PHE A 52 18.14 -0.57 17.55
C PHE A 52 17.13 0.57 17.35
N LEU A 53 16.11 0.33 16.52
CA LEU A 53 14.93 1.17 16.41
C LEU A 53 13.71 0.39 16.87
N GLU A 54 12.88 1.02 17.70
CA GLU A 54 11.63 0.44 18.19
C GLU A 54 10.41 1.32 17.88
N ALA A 55 10.62 2.62 17.68
CA ALA A 55 9.53 3.57 17.47
C ALA A 55 9.06 3.60 16.00
N ASP A 56 7.74 3.54 15.80
CA ASP A 56 7.10 3.58 14.48
C ASP A 56 7.33 4.91 13.75
N ASP A 57 7.45 6.01 14.51
CA ASP A 57 7.58 7.35 13.96
C ASP A 57 8.98 7.65 13.40
N GLU A 58 9.93 6.71 13.57
CA GLU A 58 11.28 6.81 13.02
C GLU A 58 11.29 6.92 11.49
N VAL A 59 10.34 6.25 10.84
CA VAL A 59 10.18 6.22 9.38
C VAL A 59 9.04 7.11 8.86
N ALA A 60 8.26 7.71 9.76
CA ALA A 60 7.08 8.48 9.44
C ALA A 60 7.43 9.87 8.87
N VAL A 61 6.65 10.31 7.88
CA VAL A 61 6.71 11.66 7.31
C VAL A 61 5.31 12.13 6.96
N ILE A 62 5.08 13.44 6.98
CA ILE A 62 3.91 14.02 6.32
C ILE A 62 4.21 14.13 4.84
N HIS A 63 3.26 13.72 4.00
CA HIS A 63 3.31 13.96 2.57
C HIS A 63 2.33 15.07 2.20
N ALA A 64 2.71 15.82 1.18
CA ALA A 64 1.82 16.73 0.52
C ALA A 64 0.64 15.97 -0.12
N PRO A 65 -0.49 16.65 -0.37
CA PRO A 65 -1.59 16.07 -1.14
C PRO A 65 -1.12 15.56 -2.51
N HIS A 66 -1.87 14.62 -3.08
CA HIS A 66 -1.55 13.99 -4.36
C HIS A 66 -1.36 15.02 -5.49
N GLY A 67 -2.18 16.09 -5.53
CA GLY A 67 -2.15 17.12 -6.56
C GLY A 67 -0.84 17.89 -6.68
N ILE A 68 0.04 17.77 -5.69
CA ILE A 68 1.40 18.34 -5.73
C ILE A 68 2.49 17.27 -5.53
N GLY A 69 2.21 16.05 -6.00
CA GLY A 69 3.21 15.00 -6.21
C GLY A 69 3.62 14.23 -4.97
N HIS A 70 2.84 14.25 -3.88
CA HIS A 70 3.15 13.53 -2.64
C HIS A 70 4.54 13.84 -2.05
N ARG A 71 5.11 15.01 -2.32
CA ARG A 71 6.42 15.36 -1.77
C ARG A 71 6.40 15.30 -0.23
N PRO A 72 7.46 14.82 0.44
CA PRO A 72 7.54 14.90 1.88
C PRO A 72 7.53 16.37 2.33
N LEU A 73 6.75 16.67 3.37
CA LEU A 73 6.67 17.97 4.04
C LEU A 73 7.42 17.97 5.38
N SER A 74 7.84 16.80 5.85
CA SER A 74 8.70 16.61 7.01
C SER A 74 9.78 15.56 6.71
N GLU A 75 10.81 15.51 7.54
CA GLU A 75 11.94 14.61 7.40
C GLU A 75 11.81 13.40 8.34
N ALA A 76 12.21 12.22 7.86
CA ALA A 76 12.19 11.00 8.67
C ALA A 76 13.34 11.00 9.69
N MET A 77 13.11 10.47 10.89
CA MET A 77 14.12 10.42 11.94
C MET A 77 15.35 9.58 11.50
N VAL A 78 15.13 8.49 10.77
CA VAL A 78 16.21 7.67 10.20
C VAL A 78 17.14 8.45 9.26
N ASN A 79 16.62 9.42 8.50
CA ASN A 79 17.42 10.27 7.63
C ASN A 79 18.21 11.31 8.44
N LEU A 80 17.61 11.87 9.49
CA LEU A 80 18.28 12.79 10.40
C LEU A 80 19.40 12.08 11.18
N ARG A 81 19.17 10.86 11.67
CA ARG A 81 20.19 9.99 12.29
C ARG A 81 21.36 9.74 11.34
N ALA A 82 21.08 9.33 10.10
CA ALA A 82 22.12 9.07 9.11
C ALA A 82 22.91 10.33 8.74
N THR A 83 22.26 11.50 8.73
CA THR A 83 22.89 12.80 8.48
C THR A 83 23.81 13.21 9.64
N LEU A 84 23.35 13.08 10.89
CA LEU A 84 24.17 13.35 12.08
C LEU A 84 25.37 12.41 12.18
N ASP A 85 25.17 11.11 11.88
CA ASP A 85 26.22 10.10 11.85
C ASP A 85 27.26 10.40 10.75
N LEU A 86 26.84 10.89 9.58
CA LEU A 86 27.78 11.39 8.57
C LEU A 86 28.57 12.60 9.06
N ALA A 87 27.91 13.59 9.67
CA ALA A 87 28.57 14.79 10.18
C ALA A 87 29.59 14.46 11.30
N LEU A 88 29.26 13.52 12.18
CA LEU A 88 30.16 13.03 13.21
C LEU A 88 31.39 12.36 12.59
N ARG A 89 31.20 11.42 11.65
CA ARG A 89 32.31 10.71 10.98
C ARG A 89 33.23 11.62 10.17
N SER A 90 32.69 12.70 9.60
CA SER A 90 33.50 13.68 8.87
C SER A 90 34.21 14.68 9.79
N GLY A 91 34.04 14.58 11.12
CA GLY A 91 34.59 15.52 12.09
C GLY A 91 33.92 16.90 12.06
N ALA A 92 32.75 17.01 11.42
CA ALA A 92 32.01 18.26 11.27
C ALA A 92 31.15 18.60 12.49
N LEU A 93 30.88 17.60 13.34
CA LEU A 93 30.14 17.75 14.59
C LEU A 93 30.78 16.90 15.68
N SER A 94 30.88 17.43 16.90
CA SER A 94 31.34 16.67 18.06
C SER A 94 30.34 15.57 18.46
N LEU A 95 30.82 14.49 19.08
CA LEU A 95 29.95 13.41 19.58
C LEU A 95 28.90 13.93 20.57
N ALA A 96 29.31 14.80 21.50
CA ALA A 96 28.42 15.40 22.49
C ALA A 96 27.33 16.26 21.82
N GLY A 97 27.70 17.06 20.82
CA GLY A 97 26.74 17.87 20.06
C GLY A 97 25.75 17.01 19.27
N ALA A 98 26.24 15.93 18.64
CA ALA A 98 25.39 14.99 17.92
C ALA A 98 24.38 14.28 18.83
N GLN A 99 24.81 13.84 20.01
CA GLN A 99 23.94 13.19 21.00
C GLN A 99 22.86 14.14 21.53
N ALA A 100 23.24 15.35 21.95
CA ALA A 100 22.30 16.35 22.45
C ALA A 100 21.25 16.74 21.38
N LEU A 101 21.68 16.88 20.13
CA LEU A 101 20.76 17.14 19.02
C LEU A 101 19.83 15.98 18.76
N LEU A 102 20.36 14.75 18.76
CA LEU A 102 19.57 13.57 18.50
C LEU A 102 18.42 13.41 19.50
N GLU A 103 18.66 13.71 20.78
CA GLU A 103 17.62 13.72 21.82
C GLU A 103 16.50 14.73 21.51
N VAL A 104 16.85 15.96 21.14
CA VAL A 104 15.85 17.00 20.81
C VAL A 104 15.06 16.66 19.55
N VAL A 105 15.73 16.14 18.52
CA VAL A 105 15.07 15.76 17.25
C VAL A 105 14.16 14.54 17.45
N ALA A 106 14.59 13.56 18.26
CA ALA A 106 13.76 12.41 18.61
C ALA A 106 12.49 12.84 19.34
N ALA A 107 12.59 13.79 20.28
CA ALA A 107 11.44 14.34 21.00
C ALA A 107 10.54 15.24 20.14
N THR A 108 11.02 15.72 18.99
CA THR A 108 10.21 16.54 18.07
C THR A 108 9.21 15.66 17.34
N PRO A 109 7.90 15.98 17.34
CA PRO A 109 6.91 15.19 16.61
C PRO A 109 7.24 15.06 15.12
N TYR A 110 6.98 13.89 14.51
CA TYR A 110 7.42 13.59 13.14
C TYR A 110 6.94 14.60 12.08
N TRP A 111 5.82 15.28 12.32
CA TRP A 111 5.26 16.29 11.43
C TRP A 111 5.94 17.66 11.48
N LEU A 112 6.80 17.88 12.48
CA LEU A 112 7.59 19.11 12.64
C LEU A 112 9.09 18.89 12.38
N ARG A 113 9.51 17.65 12.12
CA ARG A 113 10.91 17.33 11.85
C ARG A 113 11.32 17.88 10.48
N SER A 114 12.41 18.63 10.46
CA SER A 114 13.10 19.03 9.24
C SER A 114 14.58 19.28 9.53
N HIS A 115 15.40 19.31 8.50
CA HIS A 115 16.81 19.65 8.64
C HIS A 115 16.98 21.09 9.16
N GLU A 116 16.21 22.04 8.64
CA GLU A 116 16.22 23.44 9.05
C GLU A 116 15.85 23.59 10.53
N ARG A 117 14.87 22.80 10.99
CA ARG A 117 14.49 22.73 12.40
C ARG A 117 15.62 22.18 13.25
N MET A 118 16.27 21.09 12.84
CA MET A 118 17.42 20.51 13.55
C MET A 118 18.58 21.52 13.69
N VAL A 119 18.88 22.30 12.65
CA VAL A 119 19.87 23.38 12.71
C VAL A 119 19.44 24.49 13.70
N ALA A 120 18.15 24.86 13.70
CA ALA A 120 17.63 25.82 14.67
C ALA A 120 17.62 25.28 16.12
N ASP A 121 17.41 23.98 16.31
CA ASP A 121 17.53 23.30 17.61
C ASP A 121 18.99 23.34 18.10
N ALA A 122 19.97 23.16 17.21
CA ALA A 122 21.40 23.28 17.53
C ALA A 122 21.75 24.65 18.13
N ALA A 123 21.24 25.71 17.50
CA ALA A 123 21.41 27.08 17.98
C ALA A 123 20.75 27.30 19.36
N ARG A 124 19.55 26.75 19.58
CA ARG A 124 18.82 26.85 20.86
C ARG A 124 19.49 26.09 22.00
N LEU A 125 20.15 24.97 21.69
CA LEU A 125 20.96 24.21 22.63
C LEU A 125 22.30 24.88 22.97
N GLY A 126 22.67 25.96 22.27
CA GLY A 126 23.94 26.66 22.50
C GLY A 126 25.16 25.91 21.97
N LEU A 127 25.00 25.09 20.93
CA LEU A 127 26.15 24.46 20.25
C LEU A 127 27.08 25.53 19.67
N ALA A 128 28.35 25.17 19.48
CA ALA A 128 29.34 26.08 18.93
C ALA A 128 28.93 26.56 17.53
N ARG A 129 29.26 27.82 17.20
CA ARG A 129 28.89 28.38 15.90
C ARG A 129 29.40 27.55 14.72
N ALA A 130 30.61 26.99 14.85
CA ALA A 130 31.19 26.09 13.87
C ALA A 130 30.35 24.82 13.65
N ASP A 131 29.83 24.20 14.72
CA ASP A 131 28.96 23.02 14.64
C ASP A 131 27.63 23.34 13.93
N ILE A 132 27.06 24.51 14.22
CA ILE A 132 25.81 24.97 13.59
C ILE A 132 26.01 25.22 12.10
N ASP A 133 27.09 25.92 11.73
CA ASP A 133 27.42 26.21 10.33
C ASP A 133 27.74 24.91 9.56
N ALA A 134 28.44 23.98 10.20
CA ALA A 134 28.74 22.66 9.64
C ALA A 134 27.47 21.82 9.42
N LEU A 135 26.54 21.81 10.37
CA LEU A 135 25.23 21.17 10.23
C LEU A 135 24.41 21.81 9.12
N SER A 136 24.38 23.14 9.05
CA SER A 136 23.66 23.87 7.99
C SER A 136 24.16 23.49 6.59
N ALA A 137 25.48 23.34 6.44
CA ALA A 137 26.13 22.93 5.20
C ALA A 137 26.21 21.41 5.00
N ALA A 138 25.72 20.60 5.95
CA ALA A 138 25.90 19.16 5.92
C ALA A 138 25.19 18.53 4.72
N ARG A 139 25.86 17.54 4.12
CA ARG A 139 25.24 16.69 3.12
C ARG A 139 24.14 15.87 3.78
N ARG A 140 22.89 16.09 3.36
CA ARG A 140 21.73 15.30 3.80
C ARG A 140 21.85 13.86 3.31
N VAL A 141 21.55 12.91 4.19
CA VAL A 141 21.51 11.49 3.86
C VAL A 141 20.06 11.02 3.81
N ASP A 142 19.64 10.56 2.64
CA ASP A 142 18.34 9.92 2.46
C ASP A 142 18.52 8.39 2.57
N GLN A 143 18.55 7.89 3.81
CA GLN A 143 18.68 6.47 4.09
C GLN A 143 17.50 5.67 3.53
N LYS A 144 16.29 6.26 3.52
CA LYS A 144 15.10 5.63 2.91
C LYS A 144 15.32 5.39 1.43
N ARG A 145 15.86 6.37 0.69
CA ARG A 145 16.22 6.20 -0.72
C ARG A 145 17.30 5.15 -0.93
N LEU A 146 18.35 5.14 -0.10
CA LEU A 146 19.42 4.15 -0.22
C LEU A 146 18.89 2.72 -0.06
N ASP A 147 18.08 2.46 0.96
CA ASP A 147 17.43 1.16 1.17
C ASP A 147 16.47 0.77 0.04
N ALA A 148 15.75 1.75 -0.52
CA ALA A 148 14.85 1.50 -1.65
C ALA A 148 15.63 1.11 -2.92
N LEU A 149 16.75 1.78 -3.20
CA LEU A 149 17.63 1.43 -4.32
C LEU A 149 18.23 0.04 -4.14
N GLU A 150 18.71 -0.30 -2.94
CA GLU A 150 19.23 -1.63 -2.63
C GLU A 150 18.20 -2.74 -2.92
N MET A 151 16.93 -2.52 -2.55
CA MET A 151 15.85 -3.46 -2.87
C MET A 151 15.57 -3.56 -4.37
N LEU A 152 15.59 -2.44 -5.10
CA LEU A 152 15.39 -2.46 -6.54
C LEU A 152 16.52 -3.20 -7.26
N ASP A 153 17.77 -2.98 -6.85
CA ASP A 153 18.93 -3.68 -7.39
C ASP A 153 18.86 -5.19 -7.10
N LEU A 154 18.46 -5.58 -5.90
CA LEU A 154 18.23 -6.99 -5.53
C LEU A 154 17.18 -7.64 -6.43
N LEU A 155 16.05 -6.97 -6.66
CA LEU A 155 14.96 -7.48 -7.48
C LEU A 155 15.35 -7.57 -8.95
N ALA A 156 16.03 -6.56 -9.48
CA ALA A 156 16.53 -6.51 -10.85
C ALA A 156 17.60 -7.59 -11.11
N GLY A 157 18.43 -7.89 -10.12
CA GLY A 157 19.46 -8.92 -10.20
C GLY A 157 18.92 -10.35 -10.30
N GLY A 158 17.63 -10.59 -10.01
CA GLY A 158 16.97 -11.90 -10.15
C GLY A 158 17.49 -13.01 -9.24
N GLY A 159 18.46 -12.73 -8.37
CA GLY A 159 19.07 -13.67 -7.43
C GLY A 159 18.20 -13.99 -6.22
N TRP A 160 16.95 -13.54 -6.20
CA TRP A 160 16.00 -13.86 -5.15
C TRP A 160 15.24 -15.13 -5.54
N GLN A 161 15.17 -16.08 -4.60
CA GLN A 161 14.40 -17.29 -4.80
C GLN A 161 13.00 -17.11 -4.23
N ARG A 162 12.02 -17.74 -4.89
CA ARG A 162 10.71 -17.92 -4.30
C ARG A 162 10.89 -18.81 -3.09
N SER A 163 10.80 -18.23 -1.88
CA SER A 163 10.80 -19.01 -0.65
C SER A 163 9.69 -20.06 -0.71
N ALA A 164 9.96 -21.24 -0.13
CA ALA A 164 8.91 -22.21 0.11
C ALA A 164 7.76 -21.53 0.86
N ARG A 165 6.51 -21.98 0.65
CA ARG A 165 5.36 -21.47 1.40
C ARG A 165 5.71 -21.49 2.89
N PRO A 166 5.70 -20.34 3.57
CA PRO A 166 6.10 -20.29 4.96
C PRO A 166 5.22 -21.19 5.82
N ASP A 167 5.81 -21.85 6.82
CA ASP A 167 5.09 -22.74 7.73
C ASP A 167 4.40 -21.92 8.83
N PHE A 168 3.34 -21.20 8.45
CA PHE A 168 2.40 -20.63 9.40
C PHE A 168 0.98 -20.82 8.89
N ARG A 169 0.02 -20.86 9.82
CA ARG A 169 -1.40 -20.88 9.50
C ARG A 169 -1.96 -19.46 9.49
N PHE A 170 -2.40 -18.97 8.34
CA PHE A 170 -3.08 -17.69 8.29
C PHE A 170 -4.45 -17.74 8.99
N ASN A 171 -4.56 -17.04 10.11
CA ASN A 171 -5.82 -16.88 10.82
C ASN A 171 -6.71 -15.82 10.14
N ARG A 172 -7.67 -16.29 9.33
CA ARG A 172 -8.71 -15.44 8.72
C ARG A 172 -9.68 -14.94 9.78
N THR A 173 -9.55 -13.68 10.16
CA THR A 173 -10.48 -13.05 11.12
C THR A 173 -11.73 -12.56 10.41
N THR A 174 -12.84 -12.43 11.13
CA THR A 174 -14.08 -11.84 10.60
C THR A 174 -13.86 -10.46 10.01
N LYS A 175 -12.98 -9.64 10.62
CA LYS A 175 -12.60 -8.32 10.10
C LYS A 175 -11.88 -8.41 8.76
N PHE A 176 -10.90 -9.32 8.63
CA PHE A 176 -10.16 -9.51 7.40
C PHE A 176 -11.07 -10.00 6.27
N ASN A 177 -11.90 -11.02 6.53
CA ASN A 177 -12.84 -11.53 5.53
C ASN A 177 -13.79 -10.44 5.04
N ARG A 178 -14.38 -9.64 5.94
CA ARG A 178 -15.25 -8.53 5.52
C ARG A 178 -14.55 -7.48 4.66
N LEU A 179 -13.26 -7.23 4.87
CA LEU A 179 -12.50 -6.29 4.05
C LEU A 179 -12.19 -6.90 2.69
N ALA A 180 -11.66 -8.14 2.68
CA ALA A 180 -11.40 -8.88 1.45
C ALA A 180 -12.67 -9.02 0.59
N ASP A 181 -13.80 -9.36 1.20
CA ASP A 181 -15.08 -9.52 0.50
C ASP A 181 -15.61 -8.20 -0.08
N ARG A 182 -15.26 -7.05 0.53
CA ARG A 182 -15.62 -5.70 0.06
C ARG A 182 -14.68 -5.14 -0.99
N ASP A 183 -13.43 -5.60 -1.03
CA ASP A 183 -12.42 -5.09 -1.94
C ASP A 183 -12.25 -6.01 -3.18
N THR A 184 -12.74 -7.26 -3.12
CA THR A 184 -12.72 -8.18 -4.28
C THR A 184 -13.86 -7.87 -5.25
N CYS A 185 -13.53 -7.21 -6.37
CA CYS A 185 -14.43 -6.99 -7.50
C CYS A 185 -14.64 -8.29 -8.29
N LEU A 186 -15.89 -8.66 -8.59
CA LEU A 186 -16.24 -9.80 -9.43
C LEU A 186 -16.74 -9.37 -10.81
N ALA A 187 -17.47 -8.26 -10.89
CA ALA A 187 -17.94 -7.66 -12.12
C ALA A 187 -18.27 -6.17 -11.90
N ARG A 188 -18.54 -5.47 -13.00
CA ARG A 188 -18.95 -4.06 -13.01
C ARG A 188 -20.27 -3.86 -13.71
N ASN A 189 -21.00 -2.83 -13.28
CA ASN A 189 -22.19 -2.31 -13.95
C ASN A 189 -22.10 -0.78 -14.01
N GLY A 190 -21.73 -0.23 -15.17
CA GLY A 190 -21.35 1.18 -15.28
C GLY A 190 -20.16 1.53 -14.38
N ASP A 191 -20.33 2.53 -13.52
CA ASP A 191 -19.32 2.92 -12.53
C ASP A 191 -19.39 2.07 -11.24
N GLY A 192 -20.40 1.19 -11.11
CA GLY A 192 -20.60 0.35 -9.95
C GLY A 192 -19.76 -0.93 -9.94
N ARG A 193 -19.45 -1.44 -8.74
CA ARG A 193 -18.75 -2.73 -8.54
C ARG A 193 -19.64 -3.75 -7.86
N ILE A 194 -19.78 -4.93 -8.46
CA ILE A 194 -20.30 -6.11 -7.79
C ILE A 194 -19.14 -6.81 -7.11
N THR A 195 -19.08 -6.65 -5.79
CA THR A 195 -18.08 -7.29 -4.95
C THR A 195 -18.49 -8.72 -4.59
N SER A 196 -17.53 -9.52 -4.09
CA SER A 196 -17.85 -10.85 -3.55
C SER A 196 -18.91 -10.79 -2.44
N GLY A 197 -18.84 -9.79 -1.56
CA GLY A 197 -19.86 -9.57 -0.54
C GLY A 197 -21.23 -9.23 -1.14
N ALA A 198 -21.27 -8.28 -2.08
CA ALA A 198 -22.51 -7.86 -2.73
C ALA A 198 -23.20 -9.02 -3.48
N LEU A 199 -22.43 -9.85 -4.19
CA LEU A 199 -22.98 -11.00 -4.90
C LEU A 199 -23.56 -12.04 -3.92
N VAL A 200 -22.91 -12.26 -2.78
CA VAL A 200 -23.43 -13.18 -1.75
C VAL A 200 -24.68 -12.62 -1.07
N ASP A 201 -24.76 -11.31 -0.83
CA ASP A 201 -25.98 -10.66 -0.32
C ASP A 201 -27.14 -10.80 -1.31
N PHE A 202 -26.90 -10.57 -2.59
CA PHE A 202 -27.88 -10.84 -3.66
C PHE A 202 -28.31 -12.31 -3.66
N TYR A 203 -27.34 -13.23 -3.60
CA TYR A 203 -27.60 -14.66 -3.62
C TYR A 203 -28.33 -15.15 -2.36
N LEU A 204 -28.18 -14.49 -1.21
CA LEU A 204 -28.99 -14.78 -0.01
C LEU A 204 -30.46 -14.41 -0.20
N LEU A 205 -30.74 -13.31 -0.93
CA LEU A 205 -32.09 -12.84 -1.20
C LEU A 205 -32.78 -13.66 -2.30
N GLU A 206 -32.07 -13.95 -3.38
CA GLU A 206 -32.63 -14.54 -4.61
C GLU A 206 -32.26 -16.01 -4.82
N GLY A 207 -31.31 -16.54 -4.06
CA GLY A 207 -30.74 -17.87 -4.28
C GLY A 207 -31.73 -19.02 -4.15
N TYR A 208 -32.85 -18.83 -3.44
CA TYR A 208 -33.93 -19.82 -3.42
C TYR A 208 -34.56 -20.03 -4.80
N ARG A 209 -34.58 -19.02 -5.68
CA ARG A 209 -35.05 -19.16 -7.06
C ARG A 209 -33.96 -19.70 -7.97
N LEU A 210 -32.71 -19.33 -7.69
CA LEU A 210 -31.58 -19.59 -8.57
C LEU A 210 -30.96 -20.97 -8.38
N ALA A 211 -30.99 -21.50 -7.15
CA ALA A 211 -30.26 -22.72 -6.78
C ALA A 211 -30.78 -23.31 -5.46
N GLU A 212 -32.09 -23.58 -5.39
CA GLU A 212 -32.69 -24.20 -4.21
C GLU A 212 -32.01 -25.54 -3.87
N GLY A 213 -31.70 -25.75 -2.59
CA GLY A 213 -31.07 -26.98 -2.12
C GLY A 213 -29.57 -27.14 -2.44
N SER A 214 -28.95 -26.16 -3.10
CA SER A 214 -27.52 -26.17 -3.41
C SER A 214 -26.63 -26.05 -2.15
N ALA A 215 -25.41 -26.58 -2.24
CA ALA A 215 -24.44 -26.47 -1.15
C ALA A 215 -23.90 -25.04 -1.04
N SER A 216 -23.77 -24.32 -2.16
CA SER A 216 -23.43 -22.90 -2.17
C SER A 216 -24.46 -22.05 -1.42
N LEU A 217 -25.78 -22.26 -1.63
CA LEU A 217 -26.82 -21.55 -0.89
C LEU A 217 -26.83 -21.91 0.61
N ALA A 218 -26.60 -23.17 0.95
CA ALA A 218 -26.47 -23.60 2.33
C ALA A 218 -25.29 -22.91 3.04
N ARG A 219 -24.14 -22.79 2.36
CA ARG A 219 -22.95 -22.06 2.85
C ARG A 219 -23.24 -20.57 3.03
N ALA A 220 -23.93 -19.94 2.08
CA ALA A 220 -24.34 -18.54 2.18
C ALA A 220 -25.23 -18.32 3.42
N ARG A 221 -26.27 -19.14 3.60
CA ARG A 221 -27.19 -19.06 4.76
C ARG A 221 -26.50 -19.31 6.09
N ALA A 222 -25.49 -20.18 6.12
CA ALA A 222 -24.63 -20.40 7.28
C ALA A 222 -23.62 -19.26 7.54
N ARG A 223 -23.69 -18.16 6.77
CA ARG A 223 -22.79 -17.00 6.86
C ARG A 223 -21.32 -17.37 6.77
N ARG A 224 -21.00 -18.33 5.90
CA ARG A 224 -19.60 -18.64 5.52
C ARG A 224 -18.97 -17.45 4.79
N PRO A 225 -17.63 -17.31 4.80
CA PRO A 225 -16.94 -16.23 4.08
C PRO A 225 -17.36 -16.18 2.60
N ALA A 226 -17.45 -14.98 2.01
CA ALA A 226 -17.98 -14.86 0.65
C ALA A 226 -17.12 -15.65 -0.35
N SER A 227 -15.79 -15.61 -0.20
CA SER A 227 -14.86 -16.46 -0.98
C SER A 227 -15.21 -17.96 -0.99
N GLU A 228 -15.67 -18.55 0.12
CA GLU A 228 -16.09 -19.97 0.16
C GLU A 228 -17.41 -20.18 -0.60
N VAL A 229 -18.33 -19.22 -0.53
CA VAL A 229 -19.60 -19.26 -1.28
C VAL A 229 -19.33 -19.12 -2.78
N ILE A 230 -18.45 -18.19 -3.18
CA ILE A 230 -18.04 -18.02 -4.58
C ILE A 230 -17.37 -19.28 -5.13
N ALA A 231 -16.46 -19.90 -4.35
CA ALA A 231 -15.86 -21.17 -4.75
C ALA A 231 -16.93 -22.26 -4.95
N ALA A 232 -17.88 -22.37 -4.01
CA ALA A 232 -19.00 -23.30 -4.13
C ALA A 232 -19.87 -23.06 -5.37
N LEU A 233 -20.20 -21.81 -5.68
CA LEU A 233 -20.94 -21.43 -6.89
C LEU A 233 -20.21 -21.86 -8.16
N ARG A 234 -18.87 -21.75 -8.18
CA ARG A 234 -18.02 -22.17 -9.30
C ARG A 234 -17.97 -23.69 -9.41
N ASP A 235 -17.79 -24.39 -8.30
CA ASP A 235 -17.77 -25.85 -8.24
C ASP A 235 -19.10 -26.45 -8.74
N GLU A 236 -20.21 -25.78 -8.44
CA GLU A 236 -21.55 -26.15 -8.90
C GLU A 236 -21.86 -25.67 -10.33
N GLY A 237 -20.97 -24.88 -10.96
CA GLY A 237 -21.14 -24.37 -12.32
C GLY A 237 -22.20 -23.27 -12.48
N ILE A 238 -22.72 -22.72 -11.38
CA ILE A 238 -23.81 -21.72 -11.39
C ILE A 238 -23.34 -20.29 -11.16
N PHE A 239 -22.04 -20.09 -10.93
CA PHE A 239 -21.44 -18.77 -10.67
C PHE A 239 -21.82 -17.72 -11.72
N GLU A 240 -21.64 -18.03 -13.01
CA GLU A 240 -21.93 -17.08 -14.09
C GLU A 240 -23.41 -16.73 -14.15
N THR A 241 -24.31 -17.71 -13.98
CA THR A 241 -25.76 -17.47 -13.96
C THR A 241 -26.16 -16.52 -12.84
N VAL A 242 -25.65 -16.75 -11.62
CA VAL A 242 -25.93 -15.88 -10.47
C VAL A 242 -25.34 -14.48 -10.68
N LEU A 243 -24.13 -14.39 -11.23
CA LEU A 243 -23.48 -13.11 -11.50
C LEU A 243 -24.23 -12.29 -12.55
N GLN A 244 -24.66 -12.91 -13.66
CA GLN A 244 -25.41 -12.23 -14.71
C GLN A 244 -26.79 -11.77 -14.22
N GLU A 245 -27.48 -12.57 -13.41
CA GLU A 245 -28.76 -12.14 -12.83
C GLU A 245 -28.58 -10.98 -11.85
N ALA A 246 -27.50 -11.00 -11.06
CA ALA A 246 -27.16 -9.89 -10.17
C ALA A 246 -26.87 -8.62 -10.97
N LEU A 247 -26.11 -8.70 -12.05
CA LEU A 247 -25.83 -7.58 -12.95
C LEU A 247 -27.11 -7.02 -13.59
N ALA A 248 -27.98 -7.89 -14.10
CA ALA A 248 -29.23 -7.47 -14.77
C ALA A 248 -30.21 -6.76 -13.83
N ARG A 249 -30.16 -7.10 -12.53
CA ARG A 249 -31.04 -6.53 -11.50
C ARG A 249 -30.40 -5.42 -10.69
N ASP A 250 -29.11 -5.18 -10.86
CA ASP A 250 -28.42 -4.08 -10.21
C ASP A 250 -28.87 -2.76 -10.84
N GLN A 251 -29.83 -2.12 -10.16
CA GLN A 251 -30.29 -0.76 -10.47
C GLN A 251 -29.55 0.30 -9.65
N SER A 252 -28.58 -0.11 -8.82
CA SER A 252 -27.76 0.83 -8.07
C SER A 252 -26.71 1.46 -8.98
N ASP A 253 -26.27 2.65 -8.62
CA ASP A 253 -25.03 3.26 -9.08
C ASP A 253 -23.76 2.52 -8.56
N GLY A 254 -23.91 1.30 -8.05
CA GLY A 254 -22.89 0.46 -7.46
C GLY A 254 -22.92 0.43 -5.94
N LEU A 255 -22.73 -0.75 -5.35
CA LEU A 255 -22.65 -0.93 -3.89
C LEU A 255 -21.33 -0.42 -3.24
N ARG A 256 -20.69 0.59 -3.82
CA ARG A 256 -19.69 1.50 -3.23
C ARG A 256 -19.33 2.59 -4.25
N PRO A 257 -18.92 3.79 -3.81
CA PRO A 257 -18.41 4.81 -4.71
C PRO A 257 -17.11 4.30 -5.33
N CYS A 258 -17.15 4.09 -6.65
CA CYS A 258 -16.01 4.29 -7.53
C CYS A 258 -15.17 5.51 -7.09
N GLU A 259 -13.85 5.46 -7.28
CA GLU A 259 -12.92 6.57 -6.96
C GLU A 259 -13.21 7.85 -7.80
N GLY A 260 -14.26 7.81 -8.60
CA GLY A 260 -14.81 8.80 -9.54
C GLY A 260 -15.55 8.05 -10.64
N PRO A 261 -16.23 8.71 -11.59
CA PRO A 261 -16.83 8.03 -12.73
C PRO A 261 -15.76 7.36 -13.61
N ASP A 262 -15.81 6.02 -13.71
CA ASP A 262 -14.85 5.20 -14.45
C ASP A 262 -14.82 5.62 -15.92
N GLN A 263 -16.00 5.86 -16.50
CA GLN A 263 -16.14 6.31 -17.89
C GLN A 263 -15.38 7.61 -18.15
N ALA A 264 -15.41 8.57 -17.20
CA ALA A 264 -14.72 9.84 -17.36
C ALA A 264 -13.19 9.66 -17.30
N VAL A 265 -12.71 8.75 -16.46
CA VAL A 265 -11.27 8.47 -16.31
C VAL A 265 -10.74 7.68 -17.52
N VAL A 266 -11.50 6.72 -18.04
CA VAL A 266 -11.18 5.99 -19.27
C VAL A 266 -11.17 6.93 -20.48
N ALA A 267 -12.21 7.77 -20.64
CA ALA A 267 -12.29 8.73 -21.74
C ALA A 267 -11.08 9.69 -21.75
N ARG A 268 -10.67 10.15 -20.57
CA ARG A 268 -9.48 11.00 -20.40
C ARG A 268 -8.19 10.27 -20.75
N HIS A 269 -8.04 9.02 -20.33
CA HIS A 269 -6.89 8.20 -20.72
C HIS A 269 -6.82 8.05 -22.24
N CYS A 270 -7.94 7.71 -22.87
CA CYS A 270 -8.04 7.59 -24.32
C CYS A 270 -7.69 8.91 -25.02
N GLN A 271 -8.22 10.04 -24.55
CA GLN A 271 -7.88 11.37 -25.10
C GLN A 271 -6.38 11.68 -25.01
N ARG A 272 -5.75 11.40 -23.86
CA ARG A 272 -4.31 11.61 -23.66
C ARG A 272 -3.44 10.66 -24.49
N ALA A 273 -3.87 9.42 -24.65
CA ALA A 273 -3.15 8.39 -25.38
C ALA A 273 -3.46 8.37 -26.89
N GLY A 274 -4.39 9.21 -27.36
CA GLY A 274 -4.85 9.20 -28.75
C GLY A 274 -5.60 7.92 -29.13
N LEU A 275 -6.26 7.27 -28.17
CA LEU A 275 -7.02 6.03 -28.36
C LEU A 275 -8.51 6.34 -28.55
N ASP A 276 -9.19 5.46 -29.28
CA ASP A 276 -10.65 5.53 -29.43
C ASP A 276 -11.36 5.14 -28.12
N THR A 277 -12.27 6.00 -27.67
CA THR A 277 -13.13 5.79 -26.49
C THR A 277 -14.18 4.71 -26.68
N ALA A 278 -14.45 4.28 -27.93
CA ALA A 278 -15.40 3.21 -28.25
C ALA A 278 -14.83 1.80 -28.01
N ARG A 279 -13.51 1.67 -27.78
CA ARG A 279 -12.88 0.38 -27.43
C ARG A 279 -13.36 -0.09 -26.06
N SER A 280 -13.50 -1.41 -25.91
CA SER A 280 -13.82 -1.97 -24.61
C SER A 280 -12.68 -1.72 -23.61
N VAL A 281 -13.00 -1.65 -22.32
CA VAL A 281 -12.00 -1.50 -21.25
C VAL A 281 -10.98 -2.64 -21.29
N ALA A 282 -11.40 -3.85 -21.66
CA ALA A 282 -10.52 -4.99 -21.82
C ALA A 282 -9.50 -4.77 -22.94
N ASP A 283 -9.93 -4.28 -24.09
CA ASP A 283 -9.01 -3.98 -25.21
C ASP A 283 -8.03 -2.86 -24.87
N LEU A 284 -8.47 -1.87 -24.08
CA LEU A 284 -7.62 -0.79 -23.60
C LEU A 284 -6.59 -1.29 -22.58
N ALA A 285 -7.01 -2.17 -21.66
CA ALA A 285 -6.14 -2.79 -20.67
C ALA A 285 -5.07 -3.67 -21.34
N ASP A 286 -5.47 -4.50 -22.29
CA ASP A 286 -4.53 -5.36 -23.04
C ASP A 286 -3.51 -4.52 -23.82
N ALA A 287 -3.94 -3.40 -24.43
CA ALA A 287 -3.05 -2.52 -25.17
C ALA A 287 -1.94 -1.88 -24.31
N VAL A 288 -2.15 -1.76 -22.99
CA VAL A 288 -1.15 -1.25 -22.04
C VAL A 288 -0.55 -2.35 -21.15
N GLY A 289 -0.75 -3.62 -21.50
CA GLY A 289 -0.14 -4.77 -20.83
C GLY A 289 -0.80 -5.18 -19.51
N PHE A 290 -2.07 -4.83 -19.32
CA PHE A 290 -2.87 -5.29 -18.18
C PHE A 290 -3.78 -6.44 -18.60
N ALA A 291 -3.46 -7.65 -18.13
CA ALA A 291 -4.32 -8.83 -18.31
C ALA A 291 -5.63 -8.76 -17.49
N ASP A 292 -5.72 -7.83 -16.53
CA ASP A 292 -6.88 -7.61 -15.69
C ASP A 292 -7.42 -6.18 -15.93
N PRO A 293 -8.55 -6.04 -16.63
CA PRO A 293 -9.17 -4.76 -16.93
C PRO A 293 -9.57 -3.95 -15.68
N ASP A 294 -9.88 -4.62 -14.57
CA ASP A 294 -10.23 -3.93 -13.32
C ASP A 294 -9.00 -3.27 -12.71
N ARG A 295 -7.88 -4.00 -12.70
CA ARG A 295 -6.59 -3.46 -12.24
C ARG A 295 -6.12 -2.30 -13.09
N PHE A 296 -6.44 -2.31 -14.38
CA PHE A 296 -6.21 -1.18 -15.27
C PHE A 296 -7.02 0.05 -14.86
N ILE A 297 -8.33 -0.07 -14.64
CA ILE A 297 -9.17 1.05 -14.19
C ILE A 297 -8.74 1.58 -12.82
N GLU A 298 -8.42 0.72 -11.87
CA GLU A 298 -7.88 1.14 -10.56
C GLU A 298 -6.58 1.95 -10.70
N ARG A 299 -5.71 1.55 -11.64
CA ARG A 299 -4.50 2.32 -11.95
C ARG A 299 -4.86 3.66 -12.59
N LEU A 300 -5.84 3.72 -13.47
CA LEU A 300 -6.24 4.99 -14.07
C LEU A 300 -6.76 5.98 -13.02
N HIS A 301 -7.61 5.55 -12.08
CA HIS A 301 -8.05 6.42 -10.98
C HIS A 301 -6.89 6.92 -10.13
N ARG A 302 -5.94 6.03 -9.83
CA ARG A 302 -4.81 6.35 -8.96
C ARG A 302 -3.73 7.21 -9.61
N PHE A 303 -3.53 7.09 -10.92
CA PHE A 303 -2.40 7.69 -11.64
C PHE A 303 -2.81 8.67 -12.76
N CYS A 304 -4.10 8.75 -13.09
CA CYS A 304 -4.68 9.78 -13.97
C CYS A 304 -5.77 10.56 -13.21
N PRO A 305 -5.41 11.30 -12.13
CA PRO A 305 -6.39 12.05 -11.37
C PRO A 305 -7.12 13.08 -12.24
N ALA A 306 -8.36 13.37 -11.85
CA ALA A 306 -9.07 14.52 -12.38
C ALA A 306 -8.22 15.79 -12.11
N GLU A 307 -7.89 16.55 -13.14
CA GLU A 307 -7.57 17.97 -12.95
C GLU A 307 -8.72 18.59 -12.16
N PRO A 308 -8.44 19.45 -11.16
CA PRO A 308 -9.51 20.13 -10.44
C PRO A 308 -10.41 20.80 -11.47
N LEU A 309 -11.71 20.52 -11.39
CA LEU A 309 -12.75 21.25 -12.13
C LEU A 309 -12.63 22.72 -11.70
N ASP A 310 -11.95 23.50 -12.53
CA ASP A 310 -11.78 24.96 -12.52
C ASP A 310 -11.33 25.63 -11.20
N ALA A 311 -10.23 26.38 -11.31
CA ALA A 311 -9.84 27.44 -10.39
C ALA A 311 -10.51 28.77 -10.80
#